data_AF-A0A1E7HF78-F1
#
_entry.id   AF-A0A1E7HF78-F1
#
_cell.length_a   1.000
_cell.length_b   1.000
_cell.length_c   1.000
_cell.angle_alpha   90.00
_cell.angle_beta   90.00
_cell.angle_gamma   90.00
#
_symmetry.space_group_name_H-M   'P 1'
#
loop_
_entity.id
_entity.type
_entity.pdbx_description
1 polymer ?
#
loop_
_entity_poly.entity_id
_entity_poly.type
_entity_poly.pdbx_seq_one_letter_code
_entity_poly.pdbx_strand_id
1 'polypeptide(L)'
;MTATHFTGKHGEVKIDNNTVTIVEFNLDVTTNVINDPRIGKKADKKYPGKQEYSGTVTQTLITPDLLSYLIGDSNTLTTSTLETLLVATDVSANIWSEIAITSDPSNPTSIKCTLTAGDASANAGSIVIRGTNTSDAIVTEVINFAAMAYGDPAQVLYGSQSFKTTDFVDISGNLQPTPSAVSNTLKIEGISGTKTMSPGDPTYFDIVVKVEDANNNYVQATLSNCFFTAGNFPVGDSDTLVRCDLPFVVQDADVDFELVWTST
;
A
#
# COMPACT_ATOMS: atom_id res chain seq x y z
N MET A 1 4.38 32.40 3.92
CA MET A 1 5.02 31.14 4.26
C MET A 1 6.21 30.98 3.33
N THR A 2 7.37 30.67 3.88
CA THR A 2 8.53 30.21 3.13
C THR A 2 8.68 28.74 3.47
N ALA A 3 8.48 27.88 2.47
CA ALA A 3 8.74 26.45 2.58
C ALA A 3 10.15 26.20 2.07
N THR A 4 10.97 25.53 2.86
CA THR A 4 12.25 24.99 2.40
C THR A 4 12.04 23.52 2.10
N HIS A 5 12.33 23.13 0.86
CA HIS A 5 12.13 21.78 0.35
C HIS A 5 13.46 21.04 0.31
N PHE A 6 13.50 19.86 0.93
CA PHE A 6 14.62 18.94 0.89
C PHE A 6 14.16 17.65 0.20
N THR A 7 14.93 17.16 -0.75
CA THR A 7 14.72 15.83 -1.35
C THR A 7 15.81 14.91 -0.83
N GLY A 8 15.42 13.87 -0.11
CA GLY A 8 16.35 12.84 0.34
C GLY A 8 16.28 11.62 -0.57
N LYS A 9 17.45 11.14 -1.01
CA LYS A 9 17.60 9.86 -1.69
C LYS A 9 18.24 8.89 -0.69
N HIS A 10 17.76 7.66 -0.63
CA HIS A 10 18.27 6.61 0.29
C HIS A 10 17.97 6.86 1.78
N GLY A 11 16.69 7.08 2.10
CA GLY A 11 16.19 7.06 3.48
C GLY A 11 15.88 5.64 3.96
N GLU A 12 15.85 5.45 5.27
CA GLU A 12 15.39 4.24 5.93
C GLU A 12 14.20 4.58 6.83
N VAL A 13 13.15 3.78 6.75
CA VAL A 13 12.08 3.80 7.76
C VAL A 13 12.41 2.75 8.81
N LYS A 14 12.44 3.17 10.08
CA LYS A 14 12.73 2.31 11.21
C LYS A 14 11.54 2.22 12.15
N ILE A 15 11.26 1.01 12.58
CA ILE A 15 10.24 0.70 13.59
C ILE A 15 10.93 -0.14 14.66
N ASP A 16 10.79 0.23 15.92
CA ASP A 16 11.51 -0.39 17.04
C ASP A 16 13.02 -0.50 16.78
N ASN A 17 13.59 0.53 16.15
CA ASN A 17 15.00 0.63 15.75
C ASN A 17 15.48 -0.40 14.69
N ASN A 18 14.56 -1.15 14.08
CA ASN A 18 14.85 -2.06 12.97
C ASN A 18 14.48 -1.39 11.64
N THR A 19 15.37 -1.49 10.64
CA THR A 19 15.08 -0.98 9.29
C THR A 19 14.02 -1.86 8.63
N VAL A 20 12.85 -1.26 8.40
CA VAL A 20 11.68 -1.94 7.83
C VAL A 20 11.62 -1.75 6.31
N THR A 21 12.02 -0.59 5.79
CA THR A 21 12.10 -0.34 4.35
C THR A 21 13.09 0.77 4.02
N ILE A 22 13.44 0.85 2.74
CA ILE A 22 14.21 1.96 2.15
C ILE A 22 13.24 2.86 1.38
N VAL A 23 13.42 4.17 1.51
CA VAL A 23 12.54 5.19 0.96
C VAL A 23 13.26 6.30 0.20
N GLU A 24 12.58 6.87 -0.78
CA GLU A 24 12.82 8.24 -1.27
C GLU A 24 11.69 9.13 -0.77
N PHE A 25 12.01 10.37 -0.39
CA PHE A 25 11.02 11.28 0.18
C PHE A 25 11.37 12.73 -0.11
N ASN A 26 10.35 13.57 0.03
CA ASN A 26 10.48 15.02 0.13
C ASN A 26 10.13 15.45 1.56
N LEU A 27 10.92 16.35 2.12
CA LEU A 27 10.66 17.01 3.40
C LEU A 27 10.47 18.50 3.17
N ASP A 28 9.38 18.99 3.73
CA ASP A 28 8.95 20.38 3.69
C ASP A 28 9.06 20.95 5.10
N VAL A 29 9.90 21.98 5.23
CA VAL A 29 10.00 22.76 6.46
C VAL A 29 9.24 24.05 6.25
N THR A 30 8.08 24.15 6.88
CA THR A 30 7.21 25.32 6.80
C THR A 30 7.43 26.21 8.01
N THR A 31 7.93 27.43 7.79
CA THR A 31 7.99 28.44 8.86
C THR A 31 6.77 29.34 8.82
N ASN A 32 5.97 29.30 9.88
CA ASN A 32 4.84 30.19 10.05
C ASN A 32 5.32 31.64 10.20
N VAL A 33 4.54 32.62 9.73
CA VAL A 33 4.90 34.05 9.82
C VAL A 33 3.91 34.74 10.73
N ILE A 34 4.40 35.30 11.82
CA ILE A 34 3.60 36.10 12.75
C ILE A 34 3.61 37.55 12.24
N ASN A 35 2.42 38.10 12.02
CA ASN A 35 2.26 39.51 11.64
C ASN A 35 1.90 40.34 12.88
N ASP A 36 2.71 41.35 13.19
CA ASP A 36 2.48 42.31 14.27
C ASP A 36 2.10 43.67 13.68
N PRO A 37 0.85 44.13 13.88
CA PRO A 37 0.36 45.38 13.33
C PRO A 37 1.15 46.60 13.81
N ARG A 38 1.46 47.50 12.88
CA ARG A 38 2.09 48.79 13.21
C ARG A 38 1.10 49.93 13.07
N ILE A 39 0.81 50.60 14.19
CA ILE A 39 -0.09 51.76 14.22
C ILE A 39 0.37 52.81 13.18
N GLY A 40 -0.54 53.17 12.27
CA GLY A 40 -0.34 54.21 11.26
C GLY A 40 0.62 53.84 10.12
N LYS A 41 0.97 52.57 9.94
CA LYS A 41 1.82 52.11 8.82
C LYS A 41 1.04 51.20 7.87
N LYS A 42 1.48 51.17 6.60
CA LYS A 42 0.86 50.38 5.52
C LYS A 42 1.27 48.90 5.50
N ALA A 43 2.14 48.47 6.41
CA ALA A 43 2.66 47.12 6.46
C ALA A 43 3.01 46.74 7.90
N ASP A 44 2.72 45.49 8.24
CA ASP A 44 2.99 44.86 9.53
C ASP A 44 4.47 44.49 9.67
N LYS A 45 4.94 44.29 10.91
CA LYS A 45 6.21 43.60 11.13
C LYS A 45 5.97 42.11 10.95
N LYS A 46 6.94 41.43 10.33
CA LYS A 46 6.92 39.97 10.15
C LYS A 46 7.96 39.36 11.07
N TYR A 47 7.53 38.44 11.93
CA TYR A 47 8.40 37.65 12.80
C TYR A 47 8.37 36.18 12.37
N PRO A 48 9.49 35.45 12.47
CA PRO A 48 9.47 34.00 12.33
C PRO A 48 8.61 33.40 13.45
N GLY A 49 7.64 32.57 13.07
CA GLY A 49 6.80 31.78 13.96
C GLY A 49 7.31 30.36 14.09
N LYS A 50 6.44 29.47 14.59
CA LYS A 50 6.75 28.04 14.76
C LYS A 50 7.07 27.37 13.42
N GLN A 51 7.94 26.38 13.46
CA GLN A 51 8.28 25.55 12.31
C GLN A 51 7.48 24.25 12.36
N GLU A 52 6.99 23.82 11.21
CA GLU A 52 6.33 22.54 11.01
C GLU A 52 7.15 21.72 10.02
N TYR A 53 7.34 20.45 10.34
CA TYR A 53 8.12 19.50 9.55
C TYR A 53 7.18 18.40 9.06
N SER A 54 6.94 18.40 7.76
CA SER A 54 6.06 17.44 7.09
C SER A 54 6.75 16.94 5.84
N GLY A 55 6.42 15.75 5.37
CA GLY A 55 7.01 15.24 4.14
C GLY A 55 6.09 14.30 3.41
N THR A 56 6.58 13.78 2.30
CA THR A 56 5.94 12.73 1.52
C THR A 56 6.99 11.71 1.13
N VAL A 57 6.81 10.46 1.53
CA VAL A 57 7.55 9.34 0.94
C VAL A 57 7.02 9.15 -0.47
N THR A 58 7.88 9.34 -1.47
CA THR A 58 7.56 9.29 -2.90
C THR A 58 7.85 7.94 -3.54
N GLN A 59 8.72 7.15 -2.91
CA GLN A 59 9.10 5.84 -3.39
C GLN A 59 9.53 4.96 -2.20
N THR A 60 9.15 3.69 -2.20
CA THR A 60 9.52 2.76 -1.13
C THR A 60 9.63 1.33 -1.63
N LEU A 61 10.42 0.51 -0.95
CA LEU A 61 10.38 -0.94 -1.11
C LEU A 61 9.19 -1.50 -0.31
N ILE A 62 8.31 -2.25 -0.97
CA ILE A 62 7.25 -2.95 -0.24
C ILE A 62 7.88 -4.08 0.56
N THR A 63 7.83 -3.97 1.89
CA THR A 63 8.18 -5.07 2.79
C THR A 63 6.95 -5.54 3.57
N PRO A 64 6.88 -6.83 3.96
CA PRO A 64 5.78 -7.33 4.79
C PRO A 64 5.61 -6.53 6.08
N ASP A 65 6.73 -6.11 6.68
CA ASP A 65 6.75 -5.32 7.90
C ASP A 65 6.14 -3.93 7.68
N LEU A 66 6.49 -3.24 6.58
CA LEU A 66 5.90 -1.95 6.22
C LEU A 66 4.39 -2.07 5.98
N LEU A 67 3.96 -3.11 5.25
CA LEU A 67 2.55 -3.36 5.00
C LEU A 67 1.79 -3.63 6.30
N SER A 68 2.33 -4.47 7.19
CA SER A 68 1.71 -4.74 8.49
C SER A 68 1.52 -3.46 9.31
N TYR A 69 2.49 -2.55 9.21
CA TYR A 69 2.50 -1.29 9.94
C TYR A 69 1.55 -0.23 9.37
N LEU A 70 1.45 -0.17 8.03
CA LEU A 70 0.53 0.72 7.34
C LEU A 70 -0.94 0.28 7.50
N ILE A 71 -1.19 -1.04 7.53
CA ILE A 71 -2.55 -1.59 7.69
C ILE A 71 -3.03 -1.39 9.14
N GLY A 72 -2.11 -1.46 10.11
CA GLY A 72 -2.46 -1.51 11.53
C GLY A 72 -3.36 -2.71 11.84
N ASP A 73 -4.11 -2.66 12.95
CA ASP A 73 -5.15 -3.66 13.27
C ASP A 73 -6.40 -3.53 12.38
N SER A 74 -6.50 -2.45 11.58
CA SER A 74 -7.62 -2.23 10.66
C SER A 74 -7.35 -2.88 9.31
N ASN A 75 -7.82 -4.13 9.14
CA ASN A 75 -7.80 -4.90 7.89
C ASN A 75 -8.60 -4.30 6.71
N THR A 76 -8.86 -2.99 6.67
CA THR A 76 -9.68 -2.35 5.65
C THR A 76 -8.83 -1.81 4.50
N LEU A 77 -8.53 -2.68 3.53
CA LEU A 77 -8.11 -2.24 2.20
C LEU A 77 -9.31 -1.61 1.48
N THR A 78 -9.25 -0.32 1.21
CA THR A 78 -10.30 0.39 0.47
C THR A 78 -10.01 0.27 -1.02
N THR A 79 -10.63 -0.71 -1.66
CA THR A 79 -10.62 -0.81 -3.12
C THR A 79 -11.53 0.27 -3.70
N SER A 80 -11.17 0.82 -4.86
CA SER A 80 -12.06 1.60 -5.70
C SER A 80 -13.33 0.80 -6.11
N THR A 81 -14.14 1.39 -6.98
CA THR A 81 -15.32 0.73 -7.57
C THR A 81 -14.93 -0.65 -8.10
N LEU A 82 -15.55 -1.68 -7.51
CA LEU A 82 -15.39 -3.06 -7.94
C LEU A 82 -16.30 -3.32 -9.15
N GLU A 83 -15.71 -3.82 -10.22
CA GLU A 83 -16.48 -4.39 -11.34
C GLU A 83 -16.47 -5.91 -11.23
N THR A 84 -17.61 -6.55 -11.48
CA THR A 84 -17.68 -8.02 -11.43
C THR A 84 -17.16 -8.59 -12.75
N LEU A 85 -16.09 -9.38 -12.69
CA LEU A 85 -15.50 -10.04 -13.87
C LEU A 85 -16.05 -11.48 -13.99
N LEU A 86 -16.12 -12.18 -12.86
CA LEU A 86 -16.77 -13.48 -12.72
C LEU A 86 -17.82 -13.39 -11.61
N VAL A 87 -19.08 -13.65 -11.97
CA VAL A 87 -20.17 -13.83 -11.01
C VAL A 87 -19.84 -15.02 -10.11
N ALA A 88 -20.24 -14.94 -8.83
CA ALA A 88 -20.04 -16.03 -7.87
C ALA A 88 -20.46 -17.38 -8.47
N THR A 89 -19.49 -18.27 -8.68
CA THR A 89 -19.69 -19.59 -9.27
C THR A 89 -19.42 -20.68 -8.23
N ASP A 90 -20.21 -21.75 -8.29
CA ASP A 90 -20.01 -22.90 -7.42
C ASP A 90 -18.75 -23.66 -7.84
N VAL A 91 -17.81 -23.81 -6.90
CA VAL A 91 -16.55 -24.55 -7.08
C VAL A 91 -16.56 -25.89 -6.34
N SER A 92 -17.72 -26.28 -5.78
CA SER A 92 -17.92 -27.54 -5.07
C SER A 92 -18.08 -28.76 -5.97
N ALA A 93 -18.45 -28.53 -7.23
CA ALA A 93 -18.44 -29.59 -8.23
C ALA A 93 -16.98 -29.88 -8.60
N ASN A 94 -16.67 -31.15 -8.83
CA ASN A 94 -15.34 -31.70 -9.02
C ASN A 94 -14.69 -31.29 -10.37
N ILE A 95 -14.77 -30.00 -10.72
CA ILE A 95 -14.47 -29.50 -12.05
C ILE A 95 -13.03 -29.00 -12.06
N TRP A 96 -12.17 -29.84 -12.60
CA TRP A 96 -10.85 -29.47 -13.09
C TRP A 96 -11.05 -28.74 -14.42
N SER A 97 -11.69 -27.57 -14.38
CA SER A 97 -12.05 -26.82 -15.58
C SER A 97 -11.59 -25.39 -15.49
N GLU A 98 -11.04 -24.97 -16.61
CA GLU A 98 -11.08 -23.61 -17.09
C GLU A 98 -12.52 -23.06 -17.03
N ILE A 99 -12.74 -22.05 -16.20
CA ILE A 99 -13.99 -21.29 -16.12
C ILE A 99 -13.76 -19.98 -16.87
N ALA A 100 -14.55 -19.75 -17.93
CA ALA A 100 -14.48 -18.51 -18.68
C ALA A 100 -14.85 -17.32 -17.80
N ILE A 101 -14.05 -16.25 -17.85
CA ILE A 101 -14.38 -14.99 -17.19
C ILE A 101 -15.36 -14.26 -18.12
N THR A 102 -16.53 -13.91 -17.60
CA THR A 102 -17.68 -13.50 -18.42
C THR A 102 -17.63 -12.05 -18.89
N SER A 103 -16.67 -11.27 -18.39
CA SER A 103 -16.54 -9.85 -18.70
C SER A 103 -15.09 -9.43 -18.63
N ASP A 104 -14.67 -8.66 -19.63
CA ASP A 104 -13.40 -7.97 -19.57
C ASP A 104 -13.49 -6.74 -18.66
N PRO A 105 -12.39 -6.35 -18.01
CA PRO A 105 -12.29 -5.11 -17.29
C PRO A 105 -12.59 -3.90 -18.18
N SER A 106 -13.35 -2.93 -17.66
CA SER A 106 -13.59 -1.67 -18.38
C SER A 106 -12.33 -0.80 -18.50
N ASN A 107 -11.38 -0.98 -17.58
CA ASN A 107 -10.05 -0.39 -17.57
C ASN A 107 -9.03 -1.43 -17.07
N PRO A 108 -7.74 -1.28 -17.39
CA PRO A 108 -6.71 -2.14 -16.81
C PRO A 108 -6.81 -2.20 -15.28
N THR A 109 -6.99 -3.42 -14.74
CA THR A 109 -7.42 -3.63 -13.37
C THR A 109 -6.56 -4.67 -12.66
N SER A 110 -6.39 -4.52 -11.35
CA SER A 110 -5.95 -5.65 -10.52
C SER A 110 -7.15 -6.50 -10.12
N ILE A 111 -6.91 -7.75 -9.71
CA ILE A 111 -7.99 -8.69 -9.37
C ILE A 111 -8.20 -8.77 -7.85
N LYS A 112 -9.45 -8.94 -7.45
CA LYS A 112 -9.87 -9.39 -6.12
C LYS A 112 -10.60 -10.72 -6.27
N CYS A 113 -10.17 -11.71 -5.50
CA CYS A 113 -10.80 -13.02 -5.44
C CYS A 113 -11.41 -13.20 -4.07
N THR A 114 -12.70 -13.56 -4.05
CA THR A 114 -13.42 -13.89 -2.83
C THR A 114 -13.87 -15.34 -2.92
N LEU A 115 -13.36 -16.16 -2.02
CA LEU A 115 -13.81 -17.52 -1.80
C LEU A 115 -14.69 -17.51 -0.55
N THR A 116 -15.98 -17.83 -0.69
CA THR A 116 -16.85 -18.04 0.47
C THR A 116 -16.84 -19.51 0.83
N ALA A 117 -16.52 -19.84 2.07
CA ALA A 117 -16.72 -21.19 2.55
C ALA A 117 -18.21 -21.35 2.87
N GLY A 118 -18.91 -22.15 2.04
CA GLY A 118 -20.19 -22.72 2.45
C GLY A 118 -19.97 -23.73 3.56
N ASP A 119 -18.92 -24.55 3.39
CA ASP A 119 -18.38 -25.50 4.38
C ASP A 119 -16.85 -25.50 4.34
N ALA A 120 -16.20 -26.18 5.31
CA ALA A 120 -14.74 -26.21 5.42
C ALA A 120 -14.06 -26.62 4.09
N SER A 121 -13.23 -25.73 3.52
CA SER A 121 -12.26 -26.09 2.49
C SER A 121 -11.11 -26.79 3.20
N ALA A 122 -11.20 -28.12 3.29
CA ALA A 122 -10.27 -28.93 4.08
C ALA A 122 -8.80 -28.83 3.61
N ASN A 123 -8.55 -28.32 2.40
CA ASN A 123 -7.21 -28.16 1.85
C ASN A 123 -6.99 -26.74 1.32
N ALA A 124 -5.72 -26.33 1.37
CA ALA A 124 -5.22 -25.21 0.59
C ALA A 124 -5.25 -25.55 -0.90
N GLY A 125 -5.41 -24.53 -1.74
CA GLY A 125 -5.38 -24.69 -3.20
C GLY A 125 -5.20 -23.34 -3.89
N SER A 126 -5.30 -23.31 -5.20
CA SER A 126 -4.97 -22.12 -5.97
C SER A 126 -5.91 -21.91 -7.13
N ILE A 127 -6.04 -20.66 -7.55
CA ILE A 127 -6.62 -20.33 -8.85
C ILE A 127 -5.54 -19.70 -9.71
N VAL A 128 -5.66 -19.91 -11.01
CA VAL A 128 -4.78 -19.34 -12.01
C VAL A 128 -5.62 -18.48 -12.93
N ILE A 129 -5.35 -17.18 -12.97
CA ILE A 129 -6.06 -16.23 -13.83
C ILE A 129 -5.19 -15.96 -15.04
N ARG A 130 -5.78 -16.00 -16.24
CA ARG A 130 -5.11 -15.69 -17.50
C ARG A 130 -5.79 -14.54 -18.22
N GLY A 131 -5.00 -13.69 -18.83
CA GLY A 131 -5.48 -12.62 -19.69
C GLY A 131 -4.34 -11.87 -20.37
N THR A 132 -4.57 -10.59 -20.68
CA THR A 132 -3.53 -9.69 -21.24
C THR A 132 -3.29 -8.49 -20.35
N ASN A 133 -2.09 -7.91 -20.39
CA ASN A 133 -1.76 -6.66 -19.70
C ASN A 133 -1.91 -5.42 -20.60
N THR A 134 -1.54 -4.24 -20.09
CA THR A 134 -1.60 -2.97 -20.83
C THR A 134 -0.73 -2.93 -22.09
N SER A 135 0.25 -3.81 -22.20
CA SER A 135 1.14 -3.94 -23.37
C SER A 135 0.68 -5.05 -24.33
N ASP A 136 -0.53 -5.57 -24.15
CA ASP A 136 -1.11 -6.68 -24.92
C ASP A 136 -0.31 -7.99 -24.81
N ALA A 137 0.56 -8.11 -23.80
CA ALA A 137 1.27 -9.34 -23.50
C ALA A 137 0.36 -10.27 -22.68
N ILE A 138 0.41 -11.57 -22.97
CA ILE A 138 -0.29 -12.59 -22.17
C ILE A 138 0.35 -12.64 -20.78
N VAL A 139 -0.47 -12.52 -19.75
CA VAL A 139 -0.06 -12.63 -18.35
C VAL A 139 -0.90 -13.70 -17.67
N THR A 140 -0.24 -14.45 -16.80
CA THR A 140 -0.86 -15.44 -15.94
C THR A 140 -0.50 -15.13 -14.50
N GLU A 141 -1.47 -15.20 -13.61
CA GLU A 141 -1.28 -14.97 -12.18
C GLU A 141 -1.83 -16.14 -11.37
N VAL A 142 -1.11 -16.55 -10.32
CA VAL A 142 -1.54 -17.62 -9.40
C VAL A 142 -1.89 -17.01 -8.05
N ILE A 143 -3.10 -17.27 -7.56
CA ILE A 143 -3.60 -16.81 -6.27
C ILE A 143 -3.81 -18.03 -5.37
N ASN A 144 -3.10 -18.08 -4.24
CA ASN A 144 -3.09 -19.21 -3.32
C ASN A 144 -4.05 -18.98 -2.13
N PHE A 145 -5.00 -19.89 -1.95
CA PHE A 145 -5.92 -19.93 -0.83
C PHE A 145 -5.41 -20.85 0.28
N ALA A 146 -5.73 -20.50 1.52
CA ALA A 146 -5.42 -21.33 2.68
C ALA A 146 -6.56 -22.33 2.94
N ALA A 147 -6.30 -23.36 3.75
CA ALA A 147 -7.37 -24.21 4.25
C ALA A 147 -8.31 -23.37 5.14
N MET A 148 -9.61 -23.52 4.93
CA MET A 148 -10.64 -22.79 5.69
C MET A 148 -11.34 -23.75 6.65
N ALA A 149 -11.54 -23.32 7.89
CA ALA A 149 -12.28 -24.10 8.88
C ALA A 149 -13.80 -24.02 8.61
N TYR A 150 -14.53 -24.96 9.18
CA TYR A 150 -16.00 -24.90 9.15
C TYR A 150 -16.47 -23.66 9.91
N GLY A 151 -17.28 -22.81 9.26
CA GLY A 151 -17.79 -21.58 9.84
C GLY A 151 -16.97 -20.32 9.51
N ASP A 152 -15.85 -20.43 8.79
CA ASP A 152 -15.16 -19.25 8.26
C ASP A 152 -16.02 -18.57 7.18
N PRO A 153 -16.30 -17.26 7.27
CA PRO A 153 -17.29 -16.63 6.39
C PRO A 153 -16.79 -16.44 4.94
N ALA A 154 -15.51 -16.10 4.75
CA ALA A 154 -14.87 -15.95 3.44
C ALA A 154 -13.35 -15.77 3.58
N GLN A 155 -12.61 -16.12 2.54
CA GLN A 155 -11.23 -15.67 2.31
C GLN A 155 -11.21 -14.69 1.13
N VAL A 156 -10.62 -13.52 1.34
CA VAL A 156 -10.46 -12.48 0.31
C VAL A 156 -8.98 -12.30 0.02
N LEU A 157 -8.61 -12.45 -1.25
CA LEU A 157 -7.24 -12.32 -1.74
C LEU A 157 -7.20 -11.34 -2.91
N TYR A 158 -6.03 -10.77 -3.14
CA TYR A 158 -5.81 -9.76 -4.17
C TYR A 158 -4.67 -10.19 -5.08
N GLY A 159 -4.85 -9.98 -6.38
CA GLY A 159 -3.79 -10.14 -7.36
C GLY A 159 -2.85 -8.93 -7.39
N SER A 160 -1.59 -9.19 -7.75
CA SER A 160 -0.49 -8.26 -8.00
C SER A 160 -0.39 -7.82 -9.46
N GLN A 161 -0.98 -8.57 -10.40
CA GLN A 161 -0.94 -8.21 -11.82
C GLN A 161 -2.08 -7.29 -12.25
N SER A 162 -1.80 -6.47 -13.27
CA SER A 162 -2.82 -5.67 -13.95
C SER A 162 -3.24 -6.34 -15.26
N PHE A 163 -4.55 -6.58 -15.38
CA PHE A 163 -5.20 -7.18 -16.53
C PHE A 163 -5.99 -6.13 -17.31
N LYS A 164 -5.72 -6.04 -18.61
CA LYS A 164 -6.51 -5.33 -19.61
C LYS A 164 -7.65 -6.21 -20.13
N THR A 165 -7.41 -7.50 -20.32
CA THR A 165 -8.43 -8.51 -20.61
C THR A 165 -8.27 -9.68 -19.66
N THR A 166 -9.34 -10.43 -19.45
CA THR A 166 -9.35 -11.64 -18.62
C THR A 166 -10.08 -12.75 -19.35
N ASP A 167 -9.36 -13.82 -19.68
CA ASP A 167 -9.87 -14.88 -20.55
C ASP A 167 -10.57 -15.97 -19.72
N PHE A 168 -9.85 -16.52 -18.74
CA PHE A 168 -10.35 -17.60 -17.91
C PHE A 168 -9.66 -17.66 -16.55
N VAL A 169 -10.32 -18.34 -15.62
CA VAL A 169 -9.73 -18.81 -14.37
C VAL A 169 -9.66 -20.34 -14.39
N ASP A 170 -8.49 -20.89 -14.09
CA ASP A 170 -8.30 -22.32 -13.88
C ASP A 170 -8.22 -22.58 -12.37
N ILE A 171 -9.02 -23.53 -11.90
CA ILE A 171 -9.03 -23.92 -10.49
C ILE A 171 -8.10 -25.10 -10.33
N SER A 172 -6.98 -24.85 -9.67
CA SER A 172 -5.91 -25.82 -9.48
C SER A 172 -5.86 -26.31 -8.03
N GLY A 173 -5.74 -27.63 -7.87
CA GLY A 173 -5.58 -28.25 -6.56
C GLY A 173 -6.90 -28.49 -5.81
N ASN A 174 -6.75 -29.00 -4.59
CA ASN A 174 -7.85 -29.53 -3.78
C ASN A 174 -8.71 -28.45 -3.11
N LEU A 175 -9.17 -27.42 -3.85
CA LEU A 175 -10.24 -26.50 -3.43
C LEU A 175 -11.60 -27.24 -3.37
N GLN A 176 -11.59 -28.39 -2.70
CA GLN A 176 -12.65 -29.37 -2.63
C GLN A 176 -13.42 -29.14 -1.32
N PRO A 177 -14.75 -29.03 -1.38
CA PRO A 177 -15.57 -29.16 -0.20
C PRO A 177 -15.39 -30.55 0.40
N THR A 178 -15.64 -30.68 1.70
CA THR A 178 -15.81 -32.01 2.30
C THR A 178 -17.02 -32.72 1.67
N PRO A 179 -17.04 -34.07 1.53
CA PRO A 179 -18.04 -34.81 0.73
C PRO A 179 -19.52 -34.71 1.16
N SER A 180 -19.85 -33.90 2.16
CA SER A 180 -21.21 -33.69 2.68
C SER A 180 -21.64 -32.23 2.67
N ALA A 181 -20.90 -31.38 1.95
CA ALA A 181 -21.01 -29.92 1.98
C ALA A 181 -21.87 -29.30 0.87
N VAL A 182 -22.45 -28.13 1.16
CA VAL A 182 -23.21 -27.25 0.26
C VAL A 182 -22.33 -26.06 -0.14
N SER A 183 -22.03 -25.96 -1.44
CA SER A 183 -21.64 -24.77 -2.22
C SER A 183 -20.57 -23.82 -1.66
N ASN A 184 -19.29 -24.10 -1.96
CA ASN A 184 -18.24 -23.07 -1.95
C ASN A 184 -18.40 -22.19 -3.19
N THR A 185 -18.35 -20.86 -3.04
CA THR A 185 -18.45 -19.96 -4.20
C THR A 185 -17.18 -19.14 -4.41
N LEU A 186 -16.76 -19.05 -5.65
CA LEU A 186 -15.66 -18.18 -6.08
C LEU A 186 -16.24 -17.00 -6.84
N LYS A 187 -15.91 -15.79 -6.38
CA LYS A 187 -16.21 -14.54 -7.08
C LYS A 187 -14.91 -13.84 -7.46
N ILE A 188 -14.86 -13.31 -8.68
CA ILE A 188 -13.71 -12.52 -9.18
C ILE A 188 -14.20 -11.12 -9.55
N GLU A 189 -13.55 -10.12 -8.96
CA GLU A 189 -13.85 -8.71 -9.17
C GLU A 189 -12.59 -7.98 -9.68
N GLY A 190 -12.78 -7.05 -10.60
CA GLY A 190 -11.76 -6.08 -11.01
C GLY A 190 -11.78 -4.87 -10.08
N ILE A 191 -10.62 -4.50 -9.56
CA ILE A 191 -10.39 -3.24 -8.85
C ILE A 191 -9.88 -2.17 -9.83
N SER A 192 -10.80 -1.34 -10.31
CA SER A 192 -10.49 -0.28 -11.28
C SER A 192 -9.67 0.86 -10.64
N GLY A 193 -8.40 1.04 -11.02
CA GLY A 193 -7.56 2.14 -10.51
C GLY A 193 -6.65 1.76 -9.33
N THR A 194 -6.16 2.77 -8.59
CA THR A 194 -5.22 2.57 -7.47
C THR A 194 -5.90 1.85 -6.30
N LYS A 195 -5.30 0.77 -5.81
CA LYS A 195 -5.62 0.22 -4.48
C LYS A 195 -5.21 1.31 -3.47
N THR A 196 -6.16 1.72 -2.63
CA THR A 196 -5.88 2.70 -1.58
C THR A 196 -6.03 2.01 -0.24
N MET A 197 -5.11 2.25 0.67
CA MET A 197 -5.28 1.88 2.06
C MET A 197 -5.34 3.16 2.86
N SER A 198 -6.33 3.30 3.72
CA SER A 198 -6.24 4.32 4.75
C SER A 198 -5.33 3.78 5.84
N PRO A 199 -4.29 4.51 6.26
CA PRO A 199 -3.55 4.14 7.46
C PRO A 199 -4.54 3.92 8.61
N GLY A 200 -4.32 2.86 9.40
CA GLY A 200 -5.09 2.60 10.62
C GLY A 200 -4.82 3.65 11.71
N ASP A 201 -4.94 3.25 12.98
CA ASP A 201 -4.50 4.13 14.09
C ASP A 201 -3.03 4.58 13.87
N PRO A 202 -2.69 5.84 14.17
CA PRO A 202 -1.38 6.38 13.85
C PRO A 202 -0.28 5.66 14.64
N THR A 203 0.48 4.85 13.94
CA THR A 203 1.66 4.17 14.49
C THR A 203 2.93 5.00 14.19
N TYR A 204 3.80 5.13 15.19
CA TYR A 204 4.96 6.03 15.15
C TYR A 204 6.24 5.34 14.66
N PHE A 205 6.85 5.87 13.61
CA PHE A 205 8.09 5.37 13.04
C PHE A 205 9.15 6.46 12.97
N ASP A 206 10.41 6.05 12.80
CA ASP A 206 11.53 6.97 12.58
C ASP A 206 11.95 6.95 11.11
N ILE A 207 12.27 8.11 10.55
CA ILE A 207 12.91 8.24 9.23
C ILE A 207 14.35 8.70 9.44
N VAL A 208 15.32 7.88 9.00
CA VAL A 208 16.75 8.23 9.00
C VAL A 208 17.23 8.40 7.59
N VAL A 209 17.82 9.55 7.28
CA VAL A 209 18.09 9.94 5.89
C VAL A 209 19.47 10.52 5.74
N LYS A 210 20.07 10.28 4.57
CA LYS A 210 21.31 10.92 4.17
C LYS A 210 21.01 11.93 3.07
N VAL A 211 21.32 13.19 3.34
CA VAL A 211 21.26 14.26 2.35
C VAL A 211 22.68 14.47 1.84
N GLU A 212 22.98 13.90 0.68
CA GLU A 212 24.29 14.04 0.03
C GLU A 212 24.40 15.38 -0.72
N ASP A 213 25.54 16.05 -0.58
CA ASP A 213 25.96 17.15 -1.46
C ASP A 213 26.62 16.62 -2.73
N ALA A 214 26.92 17.51 -3.68
CA ALA A 214 27.55 17.15 -4.95
C ALA A 214 29.00 16.58 -4.80
N ASN A 215 29.57 16.60 -3.60
CA ASN A 215 30.93 16.17 -3.28
C ASN A 215 30.96 14.90 -2.42
N ASN A 216 29.84 14.17 -2.29
CA ASN A 216 29.66 13.01 -1.42
C ASN A 216 29.81 13.29 0.10
N ASN A 217 29.77 14.56 0.53
CA ASN A 217 29.53 14.82 1.95
C ASN A 217 28.05 14.61 2.21
N TYR A 218 27.69 14.04 3.36
CA TYR A 218 26.28 13.88 3.71
C TYR A 218 25.95 14.45 5.08
N VAL A 219 24.76 15.02 5.18
CA VAL A 219 24.12 15.33 6.45
C VAL A 219 23.15 14.21 6.74
N GLN A 220 23.27 13.58 7.91
CA GLN A 220 22.26 12.64 8.36
C GLN A 220 21.16 13.45 9.05
N ALA A 221 19.92 13.32 8.59
CA ALA A 221 18.76 13.80 9.34
C ALA A 221 18.03 12.60 9.94
N THR A 222 17.62 12.72 11.19
CA THR A 222 16.77 11.76 11.87
C THR A 222 15.47 12.48 12.23
N LEU A 223 14.36 11.95 11.73
CA LEU A 223 13.00 12.40 12.02
C LEU A 223 12.35 11.28 12.83
N SER A 224 12.39 11.39 14.16
CA SER A 224 11.76 10.44 15.06
C SER A 224 10.26 10.67 15.19
N ASN A 225 9.53 9.66 15.69
CA ASN A 225 8.09 9.77 16.01
C ASN A 225 7.24 10.37 14.88
N CYS A 226 7.53 10.00 13.64
CA CYS A 226 6.73 10.33 12.48
C CYS A 226 5.49 9.45 12.44
N PHE A 227 4.39 9.97 11.88
CA PHE A 227 3.21 9.17 11.55
C PHE A 227 2.65 9.58 10.19
N PHE A 228 2.07 8.61 9.47
CA PHE A 228 1.41 8.89 8.21
C PHE A 228 0.07 9.59 8.46
N THR A 229 -0.20 10.66 7.73
CA THR A 229 -1.46 11.44 7.87
C THR A 229 -2.52 11.03 6.87
N ALA A 230 -2.09 10.43 5.76
CA ALA A 230 -2.89 9.82 4.72
C ALA A 230 -1.94 8.97 3.85
N GLY A 231 -2.47 8.28 2.84
CA GLY A 231 -1.61 7.65 1.86
C GLY A 231 -2.37 6.81 0.85
N ASN A 232 -1.89 6.79 -0.38
CA ASN A 232 -2.26 5.77 -1.36
C ASN A 232 -1.09 4.79 -1.46
N PHE A 233 -1.23 3.62 -0.84
CA PHE A 233 -0.22 2.59 -0.95
C PHE A 233 -0.59 1.59 -2.05
N PRO A 234 0.18 1.50 -3.14
CA PRO A 234 -0.01 0.42 -4.10
C PRO A 234 0.35 -0.90 -3.42
N VAL A 235 -0.61 -1.79 -3.27
CA VAL A 235 -0.34 -3.16 -2.82
C VAL A 235 0.22 -3.96 -3.99
N GLY A 236 1.42 -4.51 -3.80
CA GLY A 236 2.13 -5.36 -4.75
C GLY A 236 2.97 -6.42 -4.03
N ASP A 237 3.77 -7.18 -4.77
CA ASP A 237 4.61 -8.24 -4.20
C ASP A 237 5.70 -7.66 -3.29
N SER A 238 6.06 -8.39 -2.23
CA SER A 238 7.21 -8.06 -1.39
C SER A 238 8.47 -7.91 -2.24
N ASP A 239 9.34 -6.97 -1.87
CA ASP A 239 10.56 -6.61 -2.59
C ASP A 239 10.35 -5.87 -3.91
N THR A 240 9.13 -5.40 -4.18
CA THR A 240 8.87 -4.50 -5.32
C THR A 240 9.09 -3.05 -4.91
N LEU A 241 9.83 -2.33 -5.73
CA LEU A 241 10.05 -0.90 -5.54
C LEU A 241 8.88 -0.13 -6.17
N VAL A 242 8.11 0.57 -5.35
CA VAL A 242 6.88 1.23 -5.77
C VAL A 242 6.95 2.73 -5.54
N ARG A 243 6.34 3.48 -6.46
CA ARG A 243 6.04 4.90 -6.24
C ARG A 243 4.76 5.01 -5.45
N CYS A 244 4.82 5.74 -4.35
CA CYS A 244 3.70 5.97 -3.45
C CYS A 244 3.71 7.44 -3.03
N ASP A 245 2.56 8.01 -2.72
CA ASP A 245 2.49 9.33 -2.10
C ASP A 245 1.99 9.14 -0.67
N LEU A 246 2.92 8.93 0.27
CA LEU A 246 2.61 8.74 1.69
C LEU A 246 3.01 10.00 2.48
N PRO A 247 2.07 10.94 2.69
CA PRO A 247 2.33 12.10 3.52
C PRO A 247 2.54 11.72 4.99
N PHE A 248 3.57 12.28 5.61
CA PHE A 248 3.88 12.09 7.02
C PHE A 248 4.11 13.43 7.73
N VAL A 249 3.95 13.43 9.04
CA VAL A 249 4.22 14.57 9.92
C VAL A 249 5.04 14.10 11.12
N VAL A 250 5.97 14.94 11.58
CA VAL A 250 6.75 14.73 12.81
C VAL A 250 5.91 15.19 14.01
N GLN A 251 5.81 14.36 15.06
CA GLN A 251 4.98 14.66 16.22
C GLN A 251 5.42 15.93 16.97
N ASP A 252 6.69 15.98 17.39
CA ASP A 252 7.27 17.14 18.07
C ASP A 252 8.65 17.46 17.49
N ALA A 253 8.68 18.34 16.49
CA ALA A 253 9.92 18.65 15.79
C ALA A 253 11.01 19.30 16.67
N ASP A 254 10.69 19.86 17.84
CA ASP A 254 11.70 20.40 18.75
C ASP A 254 12.53 19.29 19.42
N VAL A 255 11.98 18.09 19.54
CA VAL A 255 12.61 16.93 20.21
C VAL A 255 12.96 15.83 19.21
N ASP A 256 12.11 15.64 18.20
CA ASP A 256 12.13 14.49 17.31
C ASP A 256 12.88 14.77 15.99
N PHE A 257 13.39 15.97 15.77
CA PHE A 257 14.20 16.29 14.59
C PHE A 257 15.66 16.55 14.96
N GLU A 258 16.56 15.73 14.40
CA GLU A 258 18.00 15.88 14.58
C GLU A 258 18.73 15.96 13.23
N LEU A 259 19.67 16.89 13.11
CA LEU A 259 20.61 16.97 11.99
C LEU A 259 22.03 16.73 12.51
N VAL A 260 22.60 15.59 12.14
CA VAL A 260 23.98 15.23 12.48
C VAL A 260 24.86 15.40 11.25
N TRP A 261 25.80 16.34 11.34
CA TRP A 261 26.83 16.52 10.33
C TRP A 261 27.87 15.41 10.47
N THR A 262 27.98 14.56 9.46
CA THR A 262 28.98 13.50 9.42
C THR A 262 30.02 13.86 8.36
N SER A 263 31.14 14.46 8.77
CA SER A 263 32.29 14.62 7.88
C SER A 263 33.07 13.31 7.84
N THR A 264 33.22 12.69 6.68
CA THR A 264 34.27 11.70 6.45
C THR A 264 35.63 12.36 6.28
#